data_AF-A0A7J2RVT3-F1
#
_entry.id   AF-A0A7J2RVT3-F1
#
_cell.length_a   1.000
_cell.length_b   1.000
_cell.length_c   1.000
_cell.angle_alpha   90.00
_cell.angle_beta   90.00
_cell.angle_gamma   90.00
#
_symmetry.space_group_name_H-M   'P 1'
#
loop_
_entity.id
_entity.type
_entity.pdbx_description
1 polymer ?
#
loop_
_entity_poly.entity_id
_entity_poly.type
_entity_poly.pdbx_seq_one_letter_code
_entity_poly.pdbx_strand_id
1 'polypeptide(L)' 'MKAKELRKMGREERERKLGELRLELIKSKVNASKTGSSKKREIKKIIARILTLNKK' A
#
# COMPACT_ATOMS: atom_id res chain seq x y z
N MET A 1 0.81 6.25 -5.69
CA MET A 1 1.32 5.24 -6.67
C MET A 1 0.23 4.78 -7.63
N LYS A 2 0.51 4.80 -8.94
CA LYS A 2 -0.43 4.43 -10.02
C LYS A 2 -0.34 2.93 -10.34
N ALA A 3 -1.44 2.35 -10.82
CA ALA A 3 -1.48 0.93 -11.19
C ALA A 3 -0.49 0.56 -12.31
N LYS A 4 -0.18 1.50 -13.21
CA LYS A 4 0.81 1.32 -14.28
C LYS A 4 2.22 1.04 -13.74
N GLU A 5 2.59 1.66 -12.62
CA GLU A 5 3.90 1.48 -11.98
C GLU A 5 3.97 0.12 -11.27
N LEU A 6 2.90 -0.23 -10.54
CA LEU A 6 2.79 -1.53 -9.88
C LEU A 6 2.84 -2.70 -10.87
N ARG A 7 2.32 -2.53 -12.10
CA ARG A 7 2.41 -3.56 -13.16
C ARG A 7 3.83 -3.80 -13.65
N LYS A 8 4.72 -2.81 -13.58
CA LYS A 8 6.13 -2.96 -13.96
C LYS A 8 6.93 -3.71 -12.91
N MET A 9 6.47 -3.73 -11.66
CA MET A 9 7.12 -4.44 -10.57
C MET A 9 6.91 -5.95 -10.70
N GLY A 10 7.93 -6.73 -10.33
CA GLY A 10 7.84 -8.19 -10.22
C GLY A 10 6.94 -8.62 -9.06
N ARG A 11 6.55 -9.90 -9.01
CA ARG A 11 5.69 -10.43 -7.93
C ARG A 11 6.33 -10.27 -6.54
N GLU A 12 7.59 -10.64 -6.41
CA GLU A 12 8.34 -10.49 -5.14
C GLU A 12 8.45 -9.02 -4.72
N GLU A 13 8.71 -8.12 -5.68
CA GLU A 13 8.83 -6.69 -5.42
C GLU A 13 7.49 -6.11 -4.92
N ARG A 14 6.37 -6.53 -5.53
CA ARG A 14 5.02 -6.18 -5.07
C ARG A 14 4.74 -6.70 -3.66
N GLU A 15 5.17 -7.92 -3.33
CA GLU A 15 4.98 -8.51 -2.00
C GLU A 15 5.83 -7.81 -0.93
N ARG A 16 7.09 -7.46 -1.23
CA ARG A 16 7.93 -6.62 -0.35
C ARG A 16 7.27 -5.27 -0.08
N LYS A 17 6.82 -4.58 -1.15
CA LYS A 17 6.09 -3.30 -1.07
C LYS A 17 4.81 -3.42 -0.23
N LEU A 18 4.09 -4.53 -0.36
CA LEU A 18 2.87 -4.81 0.40
C LEU A 18 3.16 -4.89 1.91
N GLY A 19 4.28 -5.52 2.30
CA GLY A 19 4.73 -5.58 3.69
C GLY A 19 5.03 -4.19 4.26
N GLU A 20 5.79 -3.38 3.52
CA GLU A 20 6.11 -1.99 3.90
C GLU A 20 4.85 -1.14 4.11
N LEU A 21 3.92 -1.19 3.15
CA LEU A 21 2.68 -0.41 3.20
C LEU A 21 1.75 -0.84 4.34
N ARG A 22 1.73 -2.13 4.71
CA ARG A 22 0.98 -2.62 5.87
C ARG A 22 1.57 -2.09 7.18
N LEU A 23 2.89 -2.09 7.31
CA LEU A 23 3.58 -1.56 8.47
C LEU A 23 3.36 -0.04 8.61
N GLU A 24 3.40 0.69 7.50
CA GLU A 24 3.09 2.12 7.44
C GLU A 24 1.63 2.39 7.83
N LEU A 25 0.68 1.55 7.39
CA LEU A 25 -0.72 1.65 7.77
C LEU A 25 -0.92 1.47 9.28
N ILE A 26 -0.22 0.51 9.90
CA ILE A 26 -0.27 0.27 11.35
C ILE A 26 0.29 1.47 12.10
N LYS A 27 1.47 1.98 11.71
CA LYS A 27 2.06 3.19 12.30
C LYS A 27 1.12 4.40 12.20
N SER A 28 0.47 4.57 11.05
CA SER A 28 -0.50 5.63 10.82
C SER A 28 -1.77 5.46 11.68
N LYS A 29 -2.18 4.21 11.96
CA LYS A 29 -3.32 3.91 12.85
C LYS A 29 -2.99 4.24 14.30
N VAL A 30 -1.79 3.91 14.77
CA VAL A 30 -1.32 4.24 16.13
C VAL A 30 -1.14 5.76 16.28
N ASN A 31 -0.55 6.42 15.29
CA ASN A 31 -0.37 7.88 15.28
C ASN A 31 -1.57 8.63 14.68
N ALA A 32 -2.79 8.16 14.92
CA ALA A 32 -4.00 8.66 14.26
C ALA A 32 -4.28 10.15 14.52
N SER A 33 -3.84 10.67 15.67
CA SER A 33 -3.94 12.08 16.02
C SER A 33 -2.98 12.98 15.22
N LYS A 34 -1.84 12.44 14.76
CA LYS A 34 -0.80 13.19 14.02
C LYS A 34 -0.83 12.95 12.51
N THR A 35 -1.50 11.88 12.06
CA THR A 35 -1.48 11.46 10.66
C THR A 35 -2.87 11.60 10.04
N GLY A 36 -3.01 12.58 9.15
CA GLY A 36 -4.28 12.89 8.47
C GLY A 36 -4.91 11.70 7.73
N SER A 37 -6.25 11.72 7.61
CA SER A 37 -7.07 10.65 7.03
C SER A 37 -6.78 10.37 5.54
N SER A 38 -6.24 11.35 4.82
CA SER A 38 -5.88 11.28 3.40
C SER A 38 -4.78 10.25 3.12
N LYS A 39 -3.69 10.26 3.90
CA LYS A 39 -2.56 9.31 3.78
C LYS A 39 -3.02 7.87 4.00
N LYS A 40 -3.85 7.64 5.02
CA LYS A 40 -4.45 6.31 5.30
C LYS A 40 -5.25 5.78 4.12
N ARG A 41 -6.07 6.64 3.50
CA ARG A 41 -6.88 6.28 2.33
C ARG A 41 -6.00 5.92 1.13
N GLU A 42 -4.92 6.65 0.93
CA GLU A 42 -4.00 6.38 -0.18
C GLU A 42 -3.25 5.06 -0.01
N ILE A 43 -2.70 4.80 1.19
CA ILE A 43 -2.03 3.53 1.51
C ILE A 43 -2.98 2.33 1.27
N LYS A 44 -4.23 2.43 1.75
CA LYS A 44 -5.26 1.40 1.51
C LYS A 44 -5.53 1.17 0.02
N LYS A 45 -5.61 2.23 -0.79
CA LYS A 45 -5.79 2.13 -2.24
C LYS A 45 -4.61 1.43 -2.93
N ILE A 46 -3.38 1.71 -2.49
CA ILE A 46 -2.18 1.09 -3.06
C ILE A 46 -2.16 -0.41 -2.71
N ILE A 47 -2.44 -0.76 -1.46
CA ILE A 47 -2.57 -2.16 -1.01
C ILE A 47 -3.61 -2.92 -1.85
N ALA A 48 -4.81 -2.35 -2.03
CA ALA A 48 -5.88 -2.98 -2.82
C ALA A 48 -5.45 -3.22 -4.28
N ARG A 49 -4.73 -2.28 -4.89
CA ARG A 49 -4.20 -2.43 -6.25
C ARG A 49 -3.14 -3.53 -6.35
N ILE A 50 -2.23 -3.63 -5.38
CA ILE A 50 -1.23 -4.70 -5.34
C ILE A 50 -1.92 -6.07 -5.23
N LEU A 51 -2.87 -6.20 -4.29
CA LEU A 51 -3.61 -7.45 -4.10
C LEU A 51 -4.39 -7.86 -5.36
N THR A 52 -4.96 -6.89 -6.07
CA THR A 52 -5.66 -7.14 -7.34
C THR A 52 -4.69 -7.63 -8.43
N LEU A 53 -3.48 -7.07 -8.49
CA LEU A 53 -2.46 -7.48 -9.46
C LEU A 53 -1.83 -8.83 -9.13
N ASN A 54 -1.81 -9.24 -7.87
CA ASN A 54 -1.31 -10.55 -7.44
C ASN A 54 -2.36 -11.67 -7.59
N LYS A 55 -3.65 -11.32 -7.68
CA LYS A 55 -4.76 -12.26 -7.89
C LYS A 55 -5.00 -12.58 -9.38
N LYS A 56 -4.59 -11.67 -10.27
CA LYS A 56 -4.58 -11.90 -11.72
C LYS A 56 -3.43 -12.80 -12.12
#